data_AF-A0A1Y1W0X5-F1
#
_entry.id   AF-A0A1Y1W0X5-F1
#
_cell.length_a   1.000
_cell.length_b   1.000
_cell.length_c   1.000
_cell.angle_alpha   90.00
_cell.angle_beta   90.00
_cell.angle_gamma   90.00
#
_symmetry.space_group_name_H-M   'P 1'
#
loop_
_entity.id
_entity.type
_entity.pdbx_description
1 polymer ?
#
loop_
_entity_poly.entity_id
_entity_poly.type
_entity_poly.pdbx_seq_one_letter_code
_entity_poly.pdbx_strand_id
1 'polypeptide(L)'
;MGRGKYTAQEALETLPEPTPTCPVARVLGPRGQHLHEIAVLQSLTTPEINQRLNPTSSAWFTTLAQLPPKYRSVVWVKRGSFVLANLSEQFTDKVGGEIAQVLMAEQVKHLKQTGQWPDQYEAMWEQMMKGQAGATEVEVQSEESDDDPLMAGNPNRQYLGDDETTDDEDSDEE
;
A
#
# COMPACT_ATOMS: atom_id res chain seq x y z
N MET A 1 9.97 12.12 24.63
CA MET A 1 10.32 10.73 24.26
C MET A 1 9.25 10.16 23.34
N GLY A 2 9.66 9.68 22.16
CA GLY A 2 8.78 9.50 20.99
C GLY A 2 7.93 8.22 21.03
N ARG A 3 6.63 8.36 21.32
CA ARG A 3 5.65 7.28 21.28
C ARG A 3 5.52 6.63 19.88
N GLY A 4 5.71 7.41 18.81
CA GLY A 4 5.59 6.90 17.44
C GLY A 4 6.66 5.87 17.04
N LYS A 5 7.88 5.95 17.61
CA LYS A 5 8.97 5.00 17.29
C LYS A 5 8.66 3.59 17.80
N TYR A 6 8.15 3.50 19.02
CA TYR A 6 7.78 2.22 19.64
C TYR A 6 6.58 1.57 18.94
N THR A 7 5.59 2.35 18.51
CA THR A 7 4.41 1.82 17.81
C THR A 7 4.74 1.28 16.42
N ALA A 8 5.70 1.89 15.71
CA ALA A 8 6.18 1.36 14.43
C ALA A 8 6.93 0.04 14.63
N GLN A 9 7.83 -0.01 15.60
CA GLN A 9 8.61 -1.20 15.94
C GLN A 9 7.71 -2.35 16.41
N GLU A 10 6.74 -2.08 17.28
CA GLU A 10 5.76 -3.09 17.71
C GLU A 10 4.96 -3.61 16.52
N ALA A 11 4.48 -2.76 15.62
CA ALA A 11 3.75 -3.21 14.42
C ALA A 11 4.61 -3.98 13.40
N LEU A 12 5.93 -3.80 13.44
CA LEU A 12 6.90 -4.56 12.65
C LEU A 12 7.21 -5.92 13.29
N GLU A 13 7.35 -5.95 14.62
CA GLU A 13 7.82 -7.11 15.38
C GLU A 13 6.69 -8.05 15.83
N THR A 14 5.46 -7.56 15.96
CA THR A 14 4.34 -8.43 16.31
C THR A 14 3.92 -9.27 15.09
N LEU A 15 3.93 -10.60 15.29
CA LEU A 15 3.36 -11.59 14.38
C LEU A 15 1.96 -11.95 14.91
N PRO A 16 0.91 -11.20 14.56
CA PRO A 16 -0.44 -11.50 15.02
C PRO A 16 -0.98 -12.77 14.35
N GLU A 17 -1.52 -13.67 15.14
CA GLU A 17 -2.26 -14.84 14.65
C GLU A 17 -3.69 -14.43 14.26
N PRO A 18 -4.17 -14.77 13.05
CA PRO A 18 -5.52 -14.41 12.62
C PRO A 18 -6.53 -15.22 13.42
N THR A 19 -7.16 -14.56 14.38
CA THR A 19 -8.28 -15.12 15.16
C THR A 19 -9.57 -14.96 14.34
N PRO A 20 -10.60 -15.81 14.46
CA PRO A 20 -11.88 -15.63 13.74
C PRO A 20 -12.58 -14.29 14.02
N THR A 21 -12.27 -13.63 15.14
CA THR A 21 -12.70 -12.26 15.48
C THR A 21 -11.87 -11.16 14.82
N CYS A 22 -10.65 -11.52 14.38
CA CYS A 22 -9.67 -10.64 13.76
C CYS A 22 -9.23 -11.19 12.38
N PRO A 23 -10.14 -11.31 11.40
CA PRO A 23 -9.80 -11.84 10.09
C PRO A 23 -8.85 -10.93 9.30
N VAL A 24 -8.15 -11.55 8.35
CA VAL A 24 -7.39 -10.84 7.31
C VAL A 24 -8.37 -10.13 6.37
N ALA A 25 -8.10 -8.86 6.13
CA ALA A 25 -8.89 -7.98 5.29
C ALA A 25 -8.01 -7.27 4.24
N ARG A 26 -8.57 -7.03 3.05
CA ARG A 26 -7.94 -6.21 2.01
C ARG A 26 -8.47 -4.79 2.06
N VAL A 27 -7.60 -3.80 1.99
CA VAL A 27 -8.00 -2.39 1.95
C VAL A 27 -8.35 -1.98 0.51
N LEU A 28 -9.58 -1.51 0.30
CA LEU A 28 -10.04 -0.97 -0.98
C LEU A 28 -9.69 0.52 -1.14
N GLY A 29 -9.68 1.27 -0.04
CA GLY A 29 -9.27 2.68 -0.08
C GLY A 29 -9.64 3.45 1.19
N PRO A 30 -9.07 4.64 1.38
CA PRO A 30 -9.49 5.55 2.44
C PRO A 30 -10.87 6.17 2.11
N ARG A 31 -11.72 6.31 3.13
CA ARG A 31 -13.04 6.98 3.04
C ARG A 31 -13.08 8.32 3.80
N GLY A 32 -11.94 8.75 4.36
CA GLY A 32 -11.79 9.99 5.15
C GLY A 32 -11.97 9.76 6.65
N GLN A 33 -11.61 10.74 7.48
CA GLN A 33 -11.73 10.66 8.95
C GLN A 33 -11.11 9.39 9.59
N HIS A 34 -9.98 8.92 9.04
CA HIS A 34 -9.31 7.68 9.45
C HIS A 34 -10.15 6.40 9.28
N LEU A 35 -11.19 6.46 8.44
CA LEU A 35 -11.96 5.30 8.00
C LEU A 35 -11.38 4.77 6.70
N HIS A 36 -11.26 3.45 6.64
CA HIS A 36 -10.82 2.72 5.47
C HIS A 36 -11.88 1.70 5.08
N GLU A 37 -12.18 1.62 3.80
CA GLU A 37 -13.02 0.57 3.26
C GLU A 37 -12.19 -0.70 3.13
N ILE A 38 -12.68 -1.77 3.74
CA ILE A 38 -12.05 -3.08 3.76
C ILE A 38 -12.96 -4.12 3.12
N ALA A 39 -12.36 -5.07 2.43
CA ALA A 39 -13.02 -6.25 1.89
C ALA A 39 -12.52 -7.48 2.66
N VAL A 40 -13.45 -8.24 3.21
CA VAL A 40 -13.18 -9.42 4.03
C VAL A 40 -13.85 -10.63 3.40
N LEU A 41 -13.17 -11.78 3.48
CA LEU A 41 -13.72 -13.04 3.04
C LEU A 41 -14.68 -13.62 4.08
N GLN A 42 -15.88 -14.01 3.66
CA GLN A 42 -16.92 -14.51 4.57
C GLN A 42 -16.49 -15.79 5.31
N SER A 43 -15.66 -16.63 4.67
CA SER A 43 -15.18 -17.90 5.25
C SER A 43 -14.19 -17.72 6.39
N LEU A 44 -13.56 -16.54 6.53
CA LEU A 44 -12.62 -16.24 7.61
C LEU A 44 -13.30 -15.66 8.85
N THR A 45 -14.60 -15.38 8.77
CA THR A 45 -15.33 -14.60 9.77
C THR A 45 -16.44 -15.46 10.38
N THR A 46 -16.73 -15.25 11.68
CA THR A 46 -17.87 -15.87 12.36
C THR A 46 -19.20 -15.55 11.65
N PRO A 47 -20.14 -16.50 11.53
CA PRO A 47 -21.43 -16.27 10.85
C PRO A 47 -22.26 -15.13 11.45
N GLU A 48 -22.12 -14.85 12.74
CA GLU A 48 -22.82 -13.74 13.43
C GLU A 48 -22.40 -12.36 12.88
N ILE A 49 -21.10 -12.18 12.63
CA ILE A 49 -20.56 -10.94 12.05
C ILE A 49 -21.03 -10.81 10.59
N ASN A 50 -21.03 -11.92 9.84
CA ASN A 50 -21.51 -11.93 8.47
C ASN A 50 -22.99 -11.51 8.38
N GLN A 51 -23.84 -11.97 9.31
CA GLN A 51 -25.26 -11.59 9.32
C GLN A 51 -25.46 -10.11 9.64
N ARG A 52 -24.66 -9.53 10.54
CA ARG A 52 -24.74 -8.10 10.91
C ARG A 52 -24.32 -7.17 9.77
N LEU A 53 -23.27 -7.53 9.02
CA LEU A 53 -22.67 -6.65 8.01
C LEU A 53 -23.34 -6.70 6.63
N ASN A 54 -24.52 -7.31 6.53
CA ASN A 54 -25.37 -7.42 5.34
C ASN A 54 -24.58 -7.83 4.07
N PRO A 55 -24.25 -9.13 3.94
CA PRO A 55 -23.38 -9.60 2.89
C PRO A 55 -24.11 -9.47 1.55
N THR A 56 -23.64 -8.54 0.71
CA THR A 56 -23.89 -8.59 -0.73
C THR A 56 -23.48 -10.00 -1.19
N SER A 57 -24.30 -10.71 -1.98
CA SER A 57 -24.24 -12.16 -2.30
C SER A 57 -22.96 -12.71 -2.97
N SER A 58 -21.82 -12.06 -2.79
CA SER A 58 -20.48 -12.47 -3.20
C SER A 58 -19.75 -13.13 -2.02
N ALA A 59 -18.69 -13.90 -2.29
CA ALA A 59 -17.84 -14.49 -1.24
C ALA A 59 -17.15 -13.45 -0.32
N TRP A 60 -17.18 -12.18 -0.73
CA TRP A 60 -16.55 -11.05 -0.07
C TRP A 60 -17.62 -10.08 0.40
N PHE A 61 -17.47 -9.55 1.62
CA PHE A 61 -18.24 -8.40 2.08
C PHE A 61 -17.34 -7.21 2.29
N THR A 62 -17.88 -6.01 2.08
CA THR A 62 -17.18 -4.75 2.25
C THR A 62 -17.72 -4.00 3.46
N THR A 63 -16.84 -3.50 4.32
CA THR A 63 -17.23 -2.68 5.47
C THR A 63 -16.23 -1.56 5.73
N LEU A 64 -16.58 -0.60 6.57
CA LEU A 64 -15.68 0.45 7.03
C LEU A 64 -14.97 0.03 8.30
N ALA A 65 -13.66 0.18 8.33
CA ALA A 65 -12.85 -0.02 9.52
C ALA A 65 -12.13 1.28 9.92
N GLN A 66 -12.09 1.54 11.22
CA GLN A 66 -11.38 2.70 11.76
C GLN A 66 -9.91 2.38 12.05
N LEU A 67 -9.01 3.31 11.74
CA LEU A 67 -7.60 3.19 12.13
C LEU A 67 -7.41 3.65 13.59
N PRO A 68 -6.80 2.82 14.47
CA PRO A 68 -6.52 3.19 15.84
C PRO A 68 -5.69 4.47 15.91
N PRO A 69 -5.92 5.34 16.93
CA PRO A 69 -5.21 6.60 17.05
C PRO A 69 -3.69 6.43 17.15
N LYS A 70 -3.21 5.30 17.68
CA LYS A 70 -1.79 4.95 17.75
C LYS A 70 -1.11 4.85 16.38
N TYR A 71 -1.86 4.47 15.33
CA TYR A 71 -1.29 4.24 13.99
C TYR A 71 -1.51 5.41 13.02
N ARG A 72 -2.37 6.38 13.35
CA ARG A 72 -2.77 7.47 12.43
C ARG A 72 -1.62 8.34 11.91
N SER A 73 -0.53 8.47 12.66
CA SER A 73 0.65 9.24 12.28
C SER A 73 1.87 8.38 11.93
N VAL A 74 1.77 7.07 12.12
CA VAL A 74 2.91 6.15 12.05
C VAL A 74 2.82 5.26 10.82
N VAL A 75 1.62 4.82 10.46
CA VAL A 75 1.41 3.83 9.40
C VAL A 75 0.56 4.44 8.30
N TRP A 76 1.05 4.37 7.07
CA TRP A 76 0.29 4.73 5.90
C TRP A 76 -0.30 3.48 5.24
N VAL A 77 -1.62 3.36 5.29
CA VAL A 77 -2.35 2.31 4.60
C VAL A 77 -2.69 2.75 3.18
N LYS A 78 -2.16 2.04 2.17
CA LYS A 78 -2.49 2.25 0.76
C LYS A 78 -3.59 1.30 0.28
N ARG A 79 -4.18 1.61 -0.87
CA ARG A 79 -5.12 0.69 -1.55
C ARG A 79 -4.39 -0.60 -1.93
N GLY A 80 -5.03 -1.73 -1.67
CA GLY A 80 -4.49 -3.07 -1.92
C GLY A 80 -3.63 -3.62 -0.78
N SER A 81 -3.35 -2.83 0.27
CA SER A 81 -2.70 -3.35 1.47
C SER A 81 -3.59 -4.37 2.19
N PHE A 82 -2.95 -5.29 2.90
CA PHE A 82 -3.61 -6.24 3.78
C PHE A 82 -3.50 -5.78 5.22
N VAL A 83 -4.56 -6.00 5.98
CA VAL A 83 -4.67 -5.60 7.38
C VAL A 83 -5.41 -6.67 8.16
N LEU A 84 -5.20 -6.72 9.46
CA LEU A 84 -6.07 -7.45 10.37
C LEU A 84 -7.16 -6.50 10.85
N ALA A 85 -8.41 -6.89 10.62
CA ALA A 85 -9.57 -6.13 11.06
C ALA A 85 -10.18 -6.81 12.29
N ASN A 86 -10.24 -6.11 13.41
CA ASN A 86 -10.97 -6.55 14.59
C ASN A 86 -12.45 -6.20 14.43
N LEU A 87 -13.25 -7.21 14.14
CA LEU A 87 -14.70 -7.11 13.90
C LEU A 87 -15.48 -7.50 15.17
N SER A 88 -15.10 -6.95 16.33
CA SER A 88 -15.80 -7.23 17.59
C SER A 88 -17.23 -6.66 17.61
N GLU A 89 -18.08 -7.20 18.48
CA GLU A 89 -19.49 -6.77 18.61
C GLU A 89 -19.71 -5.31 18.98
N GLN A 90 -18.69 -4.62 19.50
CA GLN A 90 -18.78 -3.26 20.05
C GLN A 90 -18.98 -2.17 18.99
N PHE A 91 -18.77 -2.47 17.71
CA PHE A 91 -18.86 -1.47 16.64
C PHE A 91 -20.28 -1.36 16.05
N THR A 92 -20.62 -0.17 15.56
CA THR A 92 -21.94 0.18 14.99
C THR A 92 -22.12 -0.41 13.58
N ASP A 93 -23.35 -0.61 13.11
CA ASP A 93 -23.64 -1.13 11.77
C ASP A 93 -22.98 -0.35 10.61
N LYS A 94 -22.64 0.93 10.82
CA LYS A 94 -21.96 1.75 9.80
C LYS A 94 -20.44 1.55 9.74
N VAL A 95 -19.82 1.12 10.84
CA VAL A 95 -18.37 0.93 10.96
C VAL A 95 -18.19 -0.48 11.48
N GLY A 96 -17.84 -1.43 10.61
CA GLY A 96 -17.79 -2.85 10.97
C GLY A 96 -16.67 -3.22 11.93
N GLY A 97 -15.66 -2.36 12.14
CA GLY A 97 -14.60 -2.67 13.09
C GLY A 97 -13.46 -1.66 13.18
N GLU A 98 -12.39 -2.10 13.82
CA GLU A 98 -11.12 -1.37 13.93
C GLU A 98 -9.99 -2.16 13.26
N ILE A 99 -9.04 -1.47 12.66
CA ILE A 99 -7.83 -2.08 12.10
C ILE A 99 -6.86 -2.39 13.25
N ALA A 100 -6.66 -3.66 13.58
CA ALA A 100 -5.74 -4.06 14.64
C ALA A 100 -4.28 -3.80 14.25
N GLN A 101 -3.88 -4.24 13.05
CA GLN A 101 -2.51 -4.15 12.56
C GLN A 101 -2.48 -4.20 11.03
N VAL A 102 -1.47 -3.56 10.43
CA VAL A 102 -1.21 -3.60 8.99
C VAL A 102 -0.23 -4.73 8.69
N LEU A 103 -0.56 -5.57 7.71
CA LEU A 103 0.27 -6.72 7.32
C LEU A 103 1.32 -6.30 6.29
N MET A 104 2.58 -6.56 6.63
CA MET A 104 3.76 -6.37 5.81
C MET A 104 4.17 -7.67 5.12
N ALA A 105 5.13 -7.59 4.20
CA ALA A 105 5.59 -8.74 3.42
C ALA A 105 6.08 -9.91 4.27
N GLU A 106 6.79 -9.62 5.36
CA GLU A 106 7.30 -10.64 6.29
C GLU A 106 6.17 -11.37 7.02
N GLN A 107 5.18 -10.61 7.49
CA GLN A 107 3.99 -11.17 8.18
C GLN A 107 3.15 -12.01 7.22
N VAL A 108 2.98 -11.57 5.98
CA VAL A 108 2.27 -12.35 4.96
C VAL A 108 3.02 -13.65 4.65
N LYS A 109 4.36 -13.62 4.56
CA LYS A 109 5.17 -14.83 4.40
C LYS A 109 4.98 -15.81 5.59
N HIS A 110 4.92 -15.31 6.81
CA HIS A 110 4.63 -16.13 7.99
C HIS A 110 3.22 -16.73 7.95
N LEU A 111 2.22 -15.96 7.54
CA LEU A 111 0.83 -16.45 7.38
C LEU A 111 0.72 -17.55 6.31
N LYS A 112 1.51 -17.44 5.22
CA LYS A 112 1.60 -18.49 4.21
C LYS A 112 2.23 -19.77 4.75
N GLN A 113 3.31 -19.63 5.54
CA GLN A 113 3.97 -20.79 6.16
C GLN A 113 3.06 -21.50 7.17
N THR A 114 2.24 -20.75 7.91
CA THR A 114 1.28 -21.31 8.86
C THR A 114 -0.01 -21.81 8.20
N GLY A 115 -0.18 -21.65 6.89
CA GLY A 115 -1.36 -22.10 6.14
C GLY A 115 -2.63 -21.30 6.42
N GLN A 116 -2.51 -20.13 7.04
CA GLN A 116 -3.64 -19.25 7.39
C GLN A 116 -3.91 -18.18 6.32
N TRP A 117 -3.15 -18.21 5.22
CA TRP A 117 -3.31 -17.32 4.08
C TRP A 117 -4.17 -17.96 2.99
N PRO A 118 -5.36 -17.40 2.67
CA PRO A 118 -6.21 -17.97 1.62
C PRO A 118 -5.70 -17.71 0.21
N ASP A 119 -5.90 -18.67 -0.70
CA ASP A 119 -5.47 -18.58 -2.10
C ASP A 119 -6.04 -17.36 -2.85
N GLN A 120 -7.26 -16.94 -2.50
CA GLN A 120 -7.89 -15.78 -3.12
C GLN A 120 -7.12 -14.49 -2.85
N TYR A 121 -6.36 -14.44 -1.74
CA TYR A 121 -5.49 -13.33 -1.41
C TYR A 121 -4.13 -13.42 -2.08
N GLU A 122 -3.67 -14.62 -2.48
CA GLU A 122 -2.40 -14.83 -3.19
C GLU A 122 -2.36 -14.05 -4.51
N ALA A 123 -3.37 -14.25 -5.36
CA ALA A 123 -3.48 -13.56 -6.64
C ALA A 123 -3.54 -12.03 -6.47
N MET A 124 -4.12 -11.54 -5.39
CA MET A 124 -4.21 -10.12 -5.07
C MET A 124 -2.88 -9.56 -4.54
N TRP A 125 -2.17 -10.35 -3.73
CA TRP A 125 -0.86 -10.03 -3.18
C TRP A 125 0.18 -9.87 -4.28
N GLU A 126 0.21 -10.79 -5.24
CA GLU A 126 1.12 -10.72 -6.39
C GLU A 126 0.89 -9.44 -7.21
N GLN A 127 -0.37 -9.06 -7.44
CA GLN A 127 -0.71 -7.82 -8.15
C GLN A 127 -0.20 -6.58 -7.41
N MET A 128 -0.32 -6.56 -6.08
CA MET A 128 0.18 -5.47 -5.25
C MET A 128 1.70 -5.36 -5.33
N MET A 129 2.42 -6.50 -5.27
CA MET A 129 3.88 -6.54 -5.34
C MET A 129 4.40 -6.10 -6.71
N LYS A 130 3.77 -6.56 -7.80
CA LYS A 130 4.10 -6.12 -9.16
C LYS A 130 3.90 -4.61 -9.33
N GLY A 131 2.82 -4.05 -8.77
CA GLY A 131 2.57 -2.60 -8.82
C GLY A 131 3.53 -1.76 -7.97
N GLN A 132 4.23 -2.35 -6.99
CA GLN A 132 5.21 -1.64 -6.15
C GLN A 132 6.62 -1.62 -6.77
N ALA A 133 6.93 -2.55 -7.67
CA ALA A 133 8.20 -2.58 -8.41
C ALA A 133 8.35 -1.39 -9.38
N GLY A 134 7.27 -0.79 -9.85
CA GLY A 134 7.31 0.36 -10.76
C GLY A 134 7.69 1.72 -10.16
N ALA A 135 8.12 1.79 -8.89
CA ALA A 135 8.53 3.05 -8.23
C ALA A 135 9.96 3.02 -7.64
N THR A 136 10.70 1.92 -7.77
CA THR A 136 12.13 1.86 -7.42
C THR A 136 12.78 0.83 -8.32
N GLU A 137 12.89 1.18 -9.59
CA GLU A 137 13.78 0.52 -10.53
C GLU A 137 15.09 1.31 -10.50
N VAL A 138 15.88 1.10 -9.45
CA VAL A 138 17.33 1.31 -9.55
C VAL A 138 17.86 -0.03 -10.02
N GLU A 139 17.85 -0.22 -11.33
CA GLU A 139 18.64 -1.24 -11.99
C GLU A 139 20.09 -1.00 -11.59
N VAL A 140 20.62 -1.88 -10.74
CA VAL A 140 22.06 -2.07 -10.64
C VAL A 140 22.44 -2.86 -11.90
N GLN A 141 22.56 -2.17 -13.02
CA GLN A 141 23.23 -2.71 -14.21
C GLN A 141 24.73 -2.52 -14.00
N SER A 142 25.36 -3.60 -13.56
CA SER A 142 26.79 -3.80 -13.72
C SER A 142 27.12 -3.85 -15.21
N GLU A 143 28.15 -3.08 -15.58
CA GLU A 143 29.14 -3.36 -16.63
C GLU A 143 28.82 -2.94 -18.08
N GLU A 144 29.36 -1.75 -18.41
CA GLU A 144 30.11 -1.42 -19.63
C GLU A 144 29.39 -1.49 -20.99
N SER A 145 28.89 -0.34 -21.45
CA SER A 145 28.91 0.06 -22.85
C SER A 145 28.73 1.58 -22.99
N ASP A 146 29.75 2.24 -23.52
CA ASP A 146 29.77 3.61 -24.03
C ASP A 146 28.77 3.74 -25.20
N ASP A 147 27.56 4.24 -24.93
CA ASP A 147 26.72 5.04 -25.85
C ASP A 147 25.49 5.53 -25.05
N ASP A 148 25.59 6.70 -24.41
CA ASP A 148 24.60 7.22 -23.46
C ASP A 148 23.36 7.82 -24.18
N PRO A 149 22.20 7.14 -24.19
CA PRO A 149 20.96 7.64 -24.78
C PRO A 149 20.10 8.35 -23.73
N LEU A 150 20.60 8.62 -22.51
CA LEU A 150 19.85 9.27 -21.42
C LEU A 150 19.60 10.76 -21.67
N MET A 151 20.05 11.29 -22.81
CA MET A 151 19.59 12.54 -23.40
C MET A 151 18.25 12.41 -24.15
N ALA A 152 17.58 11.26 -24.15
CA ALA A 152 16.22 11.12 -24.63
C ALA A 152 15.27 12.03 -23.81
N GLY A 153 15.07 13.23 -24.34
CA GLY A 153 14.54 14.39 -23.64
C GLY A 153 13.20 14.13 -22.97
N ASN A 154 13.14 14.46 -21.68
CA ASN A 154 11.88 14.75 -21.02
C ASN A 154 11.12 15.80 -21.88
N PRO A 155 9.90 15.50 -22.37
CA PRO A 155 9.12 16.43 -23.18
C PRO A 155 8.81 17.78 -22.49
N ASN A 156 8.96 17.83 -21.16
CA ASN A 156 8.79 19.04 -20.36
C ASN A 156 10.13 19.73 -20.03
N ARG A 157 11.26 19.29 -20.62
CA ARG A 157 12.55 19.96 -20.49
C ARG A 157 12.55 21.17 -21.42
N GLN A 158 12.41 22.36 -20.85
CA GLN A 158 12.61 23.61 -21.58
C GLN A 158 14.09 23.70 -21.96
N TYR A 159 14.37 23.61 -23.26
CA TYR A 159 15.70 23.85 -23.81
C TYR A 159 15.94 25.36 -23.79
N LEU A 160 16.77 25.84 -22.86
CA LEU A 160 17.38 27.16 -22.94
C LEU A 160 18.57 27.01 -23.87
N GLY A 161 18.41 27.40 -25.13
CA GLY A 161 19.52 27.47 -26.08
C GLY A 161 20.40 28.67 -25.71
N ASP A 162 21.68 28.40 -25.43
CA ASP A 162 22.72 29.42 -25.42
C ASP A 162 22.84 29.98 -26.85
N ASP A 163 22.46 31.25 -27.00
CA ASP A 163 22.67 32.02 -28.22
C ASP A 163 24.15 32.41 -28.25
N GLU A 164 24.97 31.58 -28.89
CA GLU A 164 26.35 31.89 -29.20
C GLU A 164 26.36 32.94 -30.32
N THR A 165 26.28 34.22 -29.93
CA THR A 165 26.40 35.34 -30.86
C THR A 165 27.79 35.32 -31.50
N THR A 166 27.85 34.89 -32.75
CA THR A 166 29.00 35.07 -33.63
C THR A 166 29.08 36.55 -34.00
N ASP A 167 30.03 37.25 -33.40
CA ASP A 167 30.43 38.61 -33.77
C ASP A 167 31.56 38.49 -34.78
N ASP A 168 31.22 38.59 -36.06
CA ASP A 168 32.17 38.58 -37.18
C ASP A 168 31.82 39.72 -38.15
N GLU A 169 32.89 40.44 -38.52
CA GLU A 169 33.04 41.37 -39.65
C GLU A 169 32.66 42.86 -39.47
N ASP A 170 33.70 43.68 -39.22
CA ASP A 170 33.83 44.99 -39.88
C ASP A 170 35.31 45.20 -40.28
N SER A 171 35.62 44.99 -41.57
CA SER A 171 36.92 45.28 -42.17
C SER A 171 36.72 46.03 -43.51
N ASP A 172 37.28 47.24 -43.51
CA ASP A 172 37.90 48.00 -44.60
C ASP A 172 37.09 48.56 -45.79
N GLU A 173 37.04 49.91 -45.77
CA GLU A 173 37.66 50.85 -46.74
C GLU A 173 37.06 50.98 -48.17
N GLU A 174 36.44 52.15 -48.43
CA GLU A 174 36.76 53.17 -49.48
C GLU A 174 35.61 54.19 -49.63
#